data_AF-A0A9X1HKH2-F1
#
_entry.id   AF-A0A9X1HKH2-F1
#
_cell.length_a   1.000
_cell.length_b   1.000
_cell.length_c   1.000
_cell.angle_alpha   90.00
_cell.angle_beta   90.00
_cell.angle_gamma   90.00
#
_symmetry.space_group_name_H-M   'P 1'
#
loop_
_entity.id
_entity.type
_entity.pdbx_description
1 polymer ?
#
loop_
_entity_poly.entity_id
_entity_poly.type
_entity_poly.pdbx_seq_one_letter_code
_entity_poly.pdbx_strand_id
1 'polypeptide(L)'
;MIKQYFSTVAVGFLAVTCLFAQEKQLNLSDFENPSKSWEEAGDIMVNPIDGSYETAKGSGVFVNLPSKKNKGEDIRTSEEFSDFDLSFEYMMFPGSNSGVYMQGRYEIQLLDSWKKQNPTSGDNGGIYERWMEDKQTGYEGYAPRQNASRAPGLWQTMSISFQAPRFNDAGEKVENARILSIVLNGVEIQSDVELSGPTRGAWGEESPTGPIRIQGDHGRVAFRNMKITTFNNPVPVIEGMTYEVYKGLFMDVPDFSTLTPVASGSAEIITPSVSSVKGPFLLRYTGKMIINTPGEYDFGAMFNGGAGRLMIDGNEVIAVREWGGDGKATLAAGEHDFELLYGKIYDWAATGLRFATRGPGIRWVSFHDENVNMVTATSPIFVHAPAVHRSFVDIEGGTRLIRAVSVGTEQGIHYTYDMDHGAIVQGWHGNFMNATPMWNDRGDGSARPLGAVTMLDGNNLIVGNGTWSSDTTGTSFRTRGYRLEGETTPLFIYDIFGGKVTDQIVAAADGGGLNRTIRMEGLGSGYQIRLAHGKNISDIGKGLYRVDGDYFIKTSEGTSSTVRSMPDGSMVLQVPAQSNFSYQIIF
;
A
#
# COMPACT_ATOMS: atom_id res chain seq x y z
N MET A 1 31.76 52.32 -38.87
CA MET A 1 31.05 53.40 -38.15
C MET A 1 29.57 53.11 -38.30
N ILE A 2 28.90 52.58 -37.26
CA ILE A 2 27.46 52.59 -36.94
C ILE A 2 27.25 51.57 -35.82
N LYS A 3 26.72 52.06 -34.69
CA LYS A 3 26.34 51.33 -33.48
C LYS A 3 25.04 50.56 -33.71
N GLN A 4 24.87 49.40 -33.07
CA GLN A 4 23.56 48.81 -32.86
C GLN A 4 23.37 48.47 -31.37
N TYR A 5 22.31 49.05 -30.81
CA TYR A 5 21.85 48.92 -29.44
C TYR A 5 21.13 47.57 -29.27
N PHE A 6 21.45 46.82 -28.21
CA PHE A 6 20.58 45.76 -27.70
C PHE A 6 19.67 46.36 -26.62
N SER A 7 18.37 46.28 -26.85
CA SER A 7 17.34 46.58 -25.87
C SER A 7 16.93 45.28 -25.19
N THR A 8 17.17 45.19 -23.88
CA THR A 8 16.72 44.11 -23.01
C THR A 8 15.23 44.30 -22.73
N VAL A 9 14.39 43.35 -23.19
CA VAL A 9 13.03 43.19 -22.67
C VAL A 9 13.07 42.01 -21.71
N ALA A 10 12.99 42.30 -20.42
CA ALA A 10 12.81 41.30 -19.38
C ALA A 10 11.34 40.87 -19.37
N VAL A 11 11.06 39.65 -19.85
CA VAL A 11 9.79 38.97 -19.61
C VAL A 11 9.98 38.15 -18.33
N GLY A 12 9.36 38.59 -17.24
CA GLY A 12 9.34 37.85 -15.99
C GLY A 12 8.57 36.54 -16.18
N PHE A 13 9.27 35.42 -16.05
CA PHE A 13 8.64 34.13 -15.82
C PHE A 13 8.05 34.14 -14.41
N LEU A 14 6.72 34.29 -14.29
CA LEU A 14 6.03 33.80 -13.10
C LEU A 14 6.16 32.28 -13.13
N ALA A 15 6.98 31.73 -12.23
CA ALA A 15 6.95 30.32 -11.92
C ALA A 15 5.58 30.01 -11.31
N VAL A 16 4.66 29.47 -12.12
CA VAL A 16 3.45 28.83 -11.61
C VAL A 16 3.92 27.51 -11.00
N THR A 17 4.17 27.52 -9.70
CA THR A 17 4.37 26.29 -8.93
C THR A 17 3.10 25.47 -8.99
N CYS A 18 3.14 24.34 -9.71
CA CYS A 18 2.09 23.34 -9.72
C CYS A 18 1.93 22.78 -8.29
N LEU A 19 0.88 23.19 -7.58
CA LEU A 19 0.50 22.62 -6.29
C LEU A 19 -0.71 21.71 -6.51
N PHE A 20 -0.41 20.46 -6.88
CA PHE A 20 -1.37 19.35 -6.87
C PHE A 20 -1.64 18.98 -5.41
N ALA A 21 -2.56 19.72 -4.76
CA ALA A 21 -2.87 19.65 -3.33
C ALA A 21 -1.70 20.01 -2.39
N GLN A 22 -2.02 20.54 -1.20
CA GLN A 22 -1.03 20.98 -0.22
C GLN A 22 -0.66 19.80 0.67
N GLU A 23 0.37 19.04 0.28
CA GLU A 23 1.00 18.07 1.18
C GLU A 23 1.70 18.83 2.32
N LYS A 24 1.34 18.51 3.56
CA LYS A 24 1.95 19.04 4.78
C LYS A 24 2.54 17.90 5.60
N GLN A 25 3.81 18.02 5.96
CA GLN A 25 4.44 17.17 6.97
C GLN A 25 3.96 17.61 8.36
N LEU A 26 3.42 16.69 9.14
CA LEU A 26 3.03 16.90 10.53
C LEU A 26 4.15 16.46 11.47
N ASN A 27 4.43 17.29 12.48
CA ASN A 27 5.40 17.04 13.55
C ASN A 27 4.72 17.23 14.91
N LEU A 28 5.38 16.89 16.02
CA LEU A 28 4.77 17.00 17.36
C LEU A 28 4.30 18.43 17.68
N SER A 29 4.98 19.44 17.14
CA SER A 29 4.62 20.86 17.33
C SER A 29 3.29 21.26 16.66
N ASP A 30 2.78 20.49 15.70
CA ASP A 30 1.46 20.73 15.10
C ASP A 30 0.31 20.30 16.03
N PHE A 31 0.63 19.57 17.10
CA PHE A 31 -0.33 19.07 18.08
C PHE A 31 -0.43 19.98 19.31
N GLU A 32 -1.64 20.15 19.81
CA GLU A 32 -1.93 20.99 20.97
C GLU A 32 -1.45 20.33 22.27
N ASN A 33 -0.64 21.08 23.03
CA ASN A 33 -0.26 20.79 24.42
C ASN A 33 0.14 19.32 24.70
N PRO A 34 1.11 18.73 23.98
CA PRO A 34 1.55 17.37 24.24
C PRO A 34 2.01 17.22 25.70
N SER A 35 1.49 16.18 26.37
CA SER A 35 1.85 15.91 27.76
C SER A 35 3.32 15.47 27.88
N LYS A 36 3.83 15.35 29.11
CA LYS A 36 5.23 14.91 29.37
C LYS A 36 5.52 13.45 28.98
N SER A 37 4.53 12.72 28.50
CA SER A 37 4.72 11.39 27.92
C SER A 37 5.13 11.45 26.45
N TRP A 38 4.85 12.56 25.77
CA TRP A 38 5.24 12.79 24.39
C TRP A 38 6.58 13.52 24.30
N GLU A 39 7.50 13.01 23.48
CA GLU A 39 8.80 13.62 23.24
C GLU A 39 9.29 13.41 21.80
N GLU A 40 10.18 14.29 21.35
CA GLU A 40 10.90 14.17 20.07
C GLU A 40 12.16 13.30 20.23
N ALA A 41 12.39 12.44 19.25
CA ALA A 41 13.56 11.58 19.14
C ALA A 41 14.06 11.57 17.69
N GLY A 42 15.34 11.26 17.50
CA GLY A 42 15.91 11.05 16.16
C GLY A 42 15.57 9.66 15.59
N ASP A 43 15.43 8.66 16.47
CA ASP A 43 15.01 7.30 16.15
C ASP A 43 14.59 6.58 17.45
N ILE A 44 13.90 5.46 17.32
CA ILE A 44 13.58 4.55 18.42
C ILE A 44 13.82 3.09 18.02
N MET A 45 14.45 2.34 18.93
CA MET A 45 14.57 0.89 18.86
C MET A 45 13.77 0.28 19.99
N VAL A 46 12.93 -0.72 19.68
CA VAL A 46 12.12 -1.44 20.66
C VAL A 46 12.39 -2.93 20.55
N ASN A 47 12.58 -3.59 21.69
CA ASN A 47 12.69 -5.04 21.78
C ASN A 47 11.29 -5.68 21.66
N PRO A 48 11.06 -6.55 20.66
CA PRO A 48 9.75 -7.18 20.40
C PRO A 48 9.29 -8.15 21.51
N ILE A 49 10.18 -8.53 22.44
CA ILE A 49 9.90 -9.54 23.46
C ILE A 49 9.53 -8.91 24.79
N ASP A 50 10.39 -8.02 25.31
CA ASP A 50 10.22 -7.44 26.65
C ASP A 50 9.86 -5.95 26.65
N GLY A 51 9.77 -5.32 25.46
CA GLY A 51 9.38 -3.92 25.31
C GLY A 51 10.39 -2.93 25.88
N SER A 52 11.61 -3.37 26.20
CA SER A 52 12.74 -2.48 26.44
C SER A 52 13.03 -1.66 25.18
N TYR A 53 13.52 -0.43 25.35
CA TYR A 53 13.69 0.49 24.23
C TYR A 53 14.85 1.45 24.47
N GLU A 54 15.36 1.99 23.37
CA GLU A 54 16.36 3.04 23.34
C GLU A 54 15.95 4.11 22.31
N THR A 55 16.04 5.37 22.70
CA THR A 55 15.78 6.53 21.84
C THR A 55 17.08 7.21 21.46
N ALA A 56 17.25 7.56 20.18
CA ALA A 56 18.34 8.40 19.73
C ALA A 56 18.01 9.89 19.93
N LYS A 57 19.01 10.69 20.29
CA LYS A 57 18.86 12.16 20.32
C LYS A 57 18.62 12.67 18.91
N GLY A 58 17.65 13.57 18.75
CA GLY A 58 17.30 14.17 17.47
C GLY A 58 15.82 14.54 17.42
N SER A 59 15.31 14.71 16.21
CA SER A 59 13.92 15.01 15.91
C SER A 59 13.47 14.21 14.69
N GLY A 60 12.16 14.16 14.45
CA GLY A 60 11.57 13.47 13.29
C GLY A 60 10.87 12.17 13.63
N VAL A 61 11.03 11.69 14.87
CA VAL A 61 10.17 10.70 15.49
C VAL A 61 9.54 11.35 16.72
N PHE A 62 8.22 11.32 16.85
CA PHE A 62 7.56 11.66 18.10
C PHE A 62 7.02 10.41 18.77
N VAL A 63 7.42 10.22 20.03
CA VAL A 63 7.20 9.00 20.80
C VAL A 63 6.34 9.31 22.01
N ASN A 64 5.39 8.42 22.28
CA ASN A 64 4.61 8.42 23.49
C ASN A 64 5.10 7.34 24.44
N LEU A 65 5.61 7.74 25.60
CA LEU A 65 6.24 6.88 26.60
C LEU A 65 5.58 7.07 27.98
N PRO A 66 4.30 6.69 28.15
CA PRO A 66 3.65 6.73 29.44
C PRO A 66 4.40 5.90 30.50
N SER A 67 4.44 6.45 31.70
CA SER A 67 5.07 5.87 32.89
C SER A 67 4.24 6.18 34.14
N LYS A 68 4.65 5.63 35.29
CA LYS A 68 4.03 5.97 36.57
C LYS A 68 4.13 7.47 36.90
N LYS A 69 5.14 8.17 36.36
CA LYS A 69 5.40 9.60 36.64
C LYS A 69 4.73 10.52 35.61
N ASN A 70 4.78 10.14 34.33
CA ASN A 70 4.20 10.89 33.22
C ASN A 70 3.07 10.04 32.64
N LYS A 71 1.82 10.40 32.94
CA LYS A 71 0.66 9.72 32.35
C LYS A 71 0.59 9.99 30.86
N GLY A 72 0.11 9.00 30.11
CA GLY A 72 -0.23 9.15 28.70
C GLY A 72 -1.47 10.01 28.55
N GLU A 73 -1.49 10.85 27.52
CA GLU A 73 -2.64 11.69 27.17
C GLU A 73 -2.74 11.76 25.65
N ASP A 74 -3.96 11.86 25.14
CA ASP A 74 -4.20 12.10 23.72
C ASP A 74 -3.60 13.42 23.26
N ILE A 75 -3.21 13.47 21.99
CA ILE A 75 -2.82 14.70 21.31
C ILE A 75 -3.69 14.91 20.08
N ARG A 76 -3.90 16.16 19.70
CA ARG A 76 -4.69 16.51 18.52
C ARG A 76 -4.05 17.66 17.77
N THR A 77 -4.18 17.68 16.45
CA THR A 77 -3.69 18.79 15.64
C THR A 77 -4.39 20.10 16.01
N SER A 78 -3.66 21.20 15.92
CA SER A 78 -4.22 22.55 16.12
C SER A 78 -5.07 22.99 14.92
N GLU A 79 -4.77 22.42 13.74
CA GLU A 79 -5.52 22.60 12.50
C GLU A 79 -6.62 21.54 12.40
N GLU A 80 -7.74 21.93 11.79
CA GLU A 80 -8.84 21.04 11.47
C GLU A 80 -8.90 20.76 9.96
N PHE A 81 -9.31 19.56 9.59
CA PHE A 81 -9.30 19.06 8.23
C PHE A 81 -10.69 18.57 7.81
N SER A 82 -11.02 18.72 6.52
CA SER A 82 -12.22 18.14 5.89
C SER A 82 -11.85 16.82 5.20
N ASP A 83 -11.88 16.78 3.87
CA ASP A 83 -11.36 15.66 3.08
C ASP A 83 -9.84 15.68 3.04
N PHE A 84 -9.22 14.53 3.28
CA PHE A 84 -7.77 14.40 3.23
C PHE A 84 -7.31 12.97 2.99
N ASP A 85 -6.07 12.86 2.52
CA ASP A 85 -5.28 11.64 2.59
C ASP A 85 -4.22 11.82 3.68
N LEU A 86 -4.11 10.84 4.57
CA LEU A 86 -3.15 10.82 5.68
C LEU A 86 -2.24 9.59 5.51
N SER A 87 -0.94 9.80 5.43
CA SER A 87 0.05 8.72 5.44
C SER A 87 1.01 8.90 6.61
N PHE A 88 1.36 7.83 7.31
CA PHE A 88 2.33 7.88 8.40
C PHE A 88 2.99 6.52 8.61
N GLU A 89 4.13 6.56 9.28
CA GLU A 89 4.76 5.37 9.84
C GLU A 89 4.57 5.35 11.35
N TYR A 90 4.30 4.18 11.90
CA TYR A 90 4.15 4.00 13.34
C TYR A 90 4.82 2.72 13.83
N MET A 91 5.24 2.70 15.09
CA MET A 91 5.84 1.54 15.74
C MET A 91 5.07 1.19 17.00
N MET A 92 4.61 -0.06 17.05
CA MET A 92 3.96 -0.63 18.22
C MET A 92 4.98 -1.24 19.18
N PHE A 93 4.76 -1.04 20.48
CA PHE A 93 5.41 -1.83 21.52
C PHE A 93 4.66 -3.14 21.74
N PRO A 94 5.31 -4.19 22.28
CA PRO A 94 4.64 -5.45 22.58
C PRO A 94 3.42 -5.23 23.49
N GLY A 95 2.25 -5.71 23.05
CA GLY A 95 0.97 -5.59 23.74
C GLY A 95 0.39 -4.18 23.83
N SER A 96 0.93 -3.21 23.11
CA SER A 96 0.49 -1.81 23.18
C SER A 96 -0.76 -1.52 22.36
N ASN A 97 -1.44 -0.43 22.72
CA ASN A 97 -2.68 0.05 22.11
C ASN A 97 -2.64 1.59 21.93
N SER A 98 -3.10 2.07 20.79
CA SER A 98 -3.29 3.47 20.41
C SER A 98 -4.34 3.52 19.29
N GLY A 99 -4.61 4.69 18.74
CA GLY A 99 -5.57 4.87 17.65
C GLY A 99 -5.37 6.23 17.00
N VAL A 100 -5.67 6.32 15.71
CA VAL A 100 -5.69 7.61 14.98
C VAL A 100 -7.12 7.90 14.58
N TYR A 101 -7.65 9.03 15.04
CA TYR A 101 -9.02 9.43 14.81
C TYR A 101 -9.07 10.46 13.68
N MET A 102 -9.79 10.12 12.61
CA MET A 102 -10.10 11.08 11.55
C MET A 102 -11.08 12.11 12.12
N GLN A 103 -10.75 13.40 11.97
CA GLN A 103 -11.51 14.51 12.55
C GLN A 103 -11.79 14.38 14.06
N GLY A 104 -10.97 13.64 14.80
CA GLY A 104 -11.16 13.36 16.22
C GLY A 104 -12.30 12.37 16.52
N ARG A 105 -12.95 11.80 15.51
CA ARG A 105 -14.24 11.09 15.65
C ARG A 105 -14.24 9.66 15.14
N TYR A 106 -13.43 9.35 14.12
CA TYR A 106 -13.45 8.04 13.47
C TYR A 106 -12.13 7.32 13.68
N GLU A 107 -12.09 6.41 14.65
CA GLU A 107 -10.89 5.69 15.05
C GLU A 107 -10.49 4.63 14.02
N ILE A 108 -9.26 4.76 13.51
CA ILE A 108 -8.50 3.66 12.94
C ILE A 108 -7.61 3.11 14.06
N GLN A 109 -7.86 1.86 14.41
CA GLN A 109 -7.24 1.19 15.55
C GLN A 109 -5.76 0.92 15.29
N LEU A 110 -4.90 1.18 16.28
CA LEU A 110 -3.49 0.77 16.29
C LEU A 110 -3.22 -0.16 17.47
N LEU A 111 -3.15 -1.47 17.20
CA LEU A 111 -2.96 -2.49 18.23
C LEU A 111 -1.78 -3.41 17.88
N ASP A 112 -1.10 -3.96 18.87
CA ASP A 112 -0.15 -5.06 18.68
C ASP A 112 -0.89 -6.36 18.26
N SER A 113 -1.35 -6.41 17.01
CA SER A 113 -2.15 -7.51 16.44
C SER A 113 -1.35 -8.44 15.53
N TRP A 114 -0.02 -8.35 15.44
CA TRP A 114 0.80 -9.09 14.47
C TRP A 114 0.66 -10.63 14.49
N LYS A 115 0.26 -11.19 15.63
CA LYS A 115 -0.02 -12.63 15.80
C LYS A 115 -1.49 -13.01 15.59
N LYS A 116 -2.34 -12.06 15.25
CA LYS A 116 -3.79 -12.25 15.14
C LYS A 116 -4.17 -12.82 13.78
N GLN A 117 -4.59 -14.07 13.75
CA GLN A 117 -5.02 -14.68 12.47
C GLN A 117 -6.33 -14.09 11.94
N ASN A 118 -7.32 -13.92 12.83
CA ASN A 118 -8.65 -13.41 12.49
C ASN A 118 -8.86 -12.05 13.19
N PRO A 119 -8.51 -10.93 12.52
CA PRO A 119 -8.64 -9.61 13.11
C PRO A 119 -10.11 -9.19 13.25
N THR A 120 -10.35 -8.32 14.22
CA THR A 120 -11.65 -7.67 14.49
C THR A 120 -11.55 -6.16 14.26
N SER A 121 -12.64 -5.42 14.43
CA SER A 121 -12.61 -3.94 14.45
C SER A 121 -11.71 -3.35 15.53
N GLY A 122 -11.43 -4.11 16.60
CA GLY A 122 -10.52 -3.72 17.67
C GLY A 122 -9.06 -4.13 17.45
N ASP A 123 -8.73 -4.73 16.30
CA ASP A 123 -7.36 -5.06 15.91
C ASP A 123 -6.77 -4.01 14.96
N ASN A 124 -5.44 -4.03 14.77
CA ASN A 124 -4.70 -3.05 13.97
C ASN A 124 -5.30 -2.85 12.57
N GLY A 125 -5.60 -1.59 12.22
CA GLY A 125 -6.23 -1.22 10.95
C GLY A 125 -7.74 -1.44 10.88
N GLY A 126 -8.35 -1.91 11.97
CA GLY A 126 -9.81 -1.93 12.12
C GLY A 126 -10.37 -0.51 12.25
N ILE A 127 -11.58 -0.31 11.72
CA ILE A 127 -12.37 0.87 12.03
C ILE A 127 -13.17 0.52 13.29
N TYR A 128 -12.89 1.21 14.39
CA TYR A 128 -13.39 0.82 15.69
C TYR A 128 -14.91 0.93 15.78
N GLU A 129 -15.51 0.17 16.68
CA GLU A 129 -16.95 0.12 16.82
C GLU A 129 -17.54 1.40 17.42
N ARG A 130 -18.77 1.69 17.02
CA ARG A 130 -19.66 2.62 17.71
C ARG A 130 -20.17 1.98 18.99
N TRP A 131 -20.69 2.79 19.91
CA TRP A 131 -21.14 2.31 21.21
C TRP A 131 -22.63 2.62 21.46
N MET A 132 -23.42 1.59 21.79
CA MET A 132 -24.79 1.77 22.28
C MET A 132 -24.77 1.81 23.81
N GLU A 133 -24.98 2.99 24.40
CA GLU A 133 -24.94 3.17 25.87
C GLU A 133 -26.06 2.39 26.59
N ASP A 134 -27.26 2.35 26.02
CA ASP A 134 -28.42 1.67 26.59
C ASP A 134 -28.23 0.14 26.65
N LYS A 135 -27.54 -0.42 25.66
CA LYS A 135 -27.27 -1.87 25.56
C LYS A 135 -25.90 -2.28 26.08
N GLN A 136 -25.00 -1.33 26.29
CA GLN A 136 -23.58 -1.57 26.59
C GLN A 136 -22.91 -2.51 25.58
N THR A 137 -23.18 -2.29 24.29
CA THR A 137 -22.65 -3.12 23.20
C THR A 137 -22.09 -2.27 22.08
N GLY A 138 -21.00 -2.77 21.49
CA GLY A 138 -20.45 -2.28 20.24
C GLY A 138 -21.30 -2.60 19.02
N TYR A 139 -21.28 -1.74 18.01
CA TYR A 139 -21.91 -1.97 16.71
C TYR A 139 -21.17 -1.22 15.60
N GLU A 140 -21.36 -1.64 14.34
CA GLU A 140 -20.75 -0.99 13.17
C GLU A 140 -19.22 -0.80 13.27
N GLY A 141 -18.54 -1.77 13.88
CA GLY A 141 -17.09 -1.90 13.76
C GLY A 141 -16.74 -2.71 12.51
N TYR A 142 -15.68 -2.31 11.81
CA TYR A 142 -15.24 -2.97 10.59
C TYR A 142 -13.84 -3.57 10.78
N ALA A 143 -13.75 -4.90 10.73
CA ALA A 143 -12.48 -5.60 10.77
C ALA A 143 -11.68 -5.33 9.49
N PRO A 144 -10.33 -5.26 9.57
CA PRO A 144 -9.52 -5.23 8.36
C PRO A 144 -9.68 -6.54 7.57
N ARG A 145 -9.64 -6.47 6.24
CA ARG A 145 -9.83 -7.62 5.33
C ARG A 145 -8.88 -8.78 5.60
N GLN A 146 -7.70 -8.49 6.14
CA GLN A 146 -6.69 -9.45 6.56
C GLN A 146 -5.76 -8.78 7.57
N ASN A 147 -5.02 -9.59 8.33
CA ASN A 147 -3.94 -9.06 9.15
C ASN A 147 -2.73 -8.74 8.27
N ALA A 148 -2.31 -7.48 8.28
CA ALA A 148 -1.14 -6.97 7.58
C ALA A 148 -0.10 -6.36 8.54
N SER A 149 -0.22 -6.59 9.85
CA SER A 149 0.70 -6.08 10.87
C SER A 149 2.06 -6.76 10.82
N ARG A 150 3.12 -5.96 10.95
CA ARG A 150 4.48 -6.43 11.30
C ARG A 150 4.64 -6.64 12.80
N ALA A 151 5.68 -7.36 13.21
CA ALA A 151 6.03 -7.54 14.63
C ALA A 151 6.26 -6.19 15.36
N PRO A 152 6.01 -6.12 16.69
CA PRO A 152 6.31 -4.92 17.48
C PRO A 152 7.80 -4.56 17.40
N GLY A 153 8.12 -3.28 17.47
CA GLY A 153 9.48 -2.79 17.23
C GLY A 153 9.91 -2.69 15.75
N LEU A 154 9.04 -3.08 14.82
CA LEU A 154 9.17 -2.77 13.40
C LEU A 154 8.24 -1.61 13.03
N TRP A 155 8.66 -0.81 12.06
CA TRP A 155 7.85 0.27 11.53
C TRP A 155 6.76 -0.29 10.62
N GLN A 156 5.53 0.11 10.89
CA GLN A 156 4.33 -0.10 10.07
C GLN A 156 4.14 1.13 9.18
N THR A 157 3.71 0.94 7.93
CA THR A 157 3.27 2.04 7.06
C THR A 157 1.75 2.02 6.91
N MET A 158 1.10 3.16 7.14
CA MET A 158 -0.34 3.32 6.98
C MET A 158 -0.62 4.49 6.03
N SER A 159 -1.52 4.27 5.07
CA SER A 159 -2.12 5.32 4.24
C SER A 159 -3.63 5.22 4.33
N ILE A 160 -4.29 6.32 4.64
CA ILE A 160 -5.74 6.44 4.82
C ILE A 160 -6.25 7.52 3.88
N SER A 161 -7.27 7.21 3.08
CA SER A 161 -8.03 8.21 2.32
C SER A 161 -9.39 8.40 2.97
N PHE A 162 -9.65 9.61 3.44
CA PHE A 162 -10.84 9.95 4.23
C PHE A 162 -11.69 11.01 3.53
N GLN A 163 -12.99 10.80 3.53
CA GLN A 163 -14.01 11.77 3.14
C GLN A 163 -14.80 12.19 4.39
N ALA A 164 -14.81 13.50 4.66
CA ALA A 164 -15.56 14.09 5.76
C ALA A 164 -17.08 14.01 5.52
N PRO A 165 -17.90 13.98 6.58
CA PRO A 165 -19.35 14.09 6.44
C PRO A 165 -19.73 15.45 5.84
N ARG A 166 -20.87 15.51 5.14
CA ARG A 166 -21.41 16.75 4.54
C ARG A 166 -22.63 17.22 5.29
N PHE A 167 -22.79 18.54 5.36
CA PHE A 167 -23.89 19.20 6.04
C PHE A 167 -24.50 20.25 5.11
N ASN A 168 -25.82 20.45 5.18
CA ASN A 168 -26.49 21.55 4.49
C ASN A 168 -26.36 22.88 5.25
N ASP A 169 -26.86 23.97 4.67
CA ASP A 169 -26.84 25.30 5.29
C ASP A 169 -27.63 25.39 6.61
N ALA A 170 -28.54 24.45 6.86
CA ALA A 170 -29.28 24.34 8.12
C ALA A 170 -28.49 23.58 9.21
N GLY A 171 -27.30 23.07 8.89
CA GLY A 171 -26.46 22.28 9.79
C GLY A 171 -26.92 20.82 9.93
N GLU A 172 -27.76 20.32 9.04
CA GLU A 172 -28.21 18.93 9.01
C GLU A 172 -27.26 18.10 8.17
N LYS A 173 -26.90 16.90 8.66
CA LYS A 173 -26.04 15.98 7.92
C LYS A 173 -26.76 15.48 6.67
N VAL A 174 -26.14 15.65 5.51
CA VAL A 174 -26.66 15.20 4.20
C VAL A 174 -25.85 14.06 3.59
N GLU A 175 -24.62 13.84 4.07
CA GLU A 175 -23.78 12.73 3.65
C GLU A 175 -22.92 12.25 4.82
N ASN A 176 -22.77 10.94 4.95
CA ASN A 176 -21.92 10.31 5.96
C ASN A 176 -20.43 10.49 5.63
N ALA A 177 -19.60 10.39 6.68
CA ALA A 177 -18.16 10.26 6.46
C ALA A 177 -17.85 8.90 5.81
N ARG A 178 -16.71 8.80 5.15
CA ARG A 178 -16.32 7.56 4.46
C ARG A 178 -14.81 7.36 4.51
N ILE A 179 -14.40 6.13 4.76
CA ILE A 179 -13.04 5.66 4.55
C ILE A 179 -12.98 5.10 3.14
N LEU A 180 -12.38 5.85 2.22
CA LEU A 180 -12.27 5.44 0.82
C LEU A 180 -11.30 4.28 0.66
N SER A 181 -10.17 4.31 1.36
CA SER A 181 -9.22 3.21 1.41
C SER A 181 -8.33 3.31 2.64
N ILE A 182 -7.91 2.15 3.17
CA ILE A 182 -6.78 2.04 4.09
C ILE A 182 -5.81 1.00 3.56
N VAL A 183 -4.56 1.40 3.41
CA VAL A 183 -3.44 0.53 3.03
C VAL A 183 -2.47 0.43 4.20
N LEU A 184 -2.28 -0.79 4.72
CA LEU A 184 -1.33 -1.12 5.78
C LEU A 184 -0.22 -2.01 5.21
N ASN A 185 1.04 -1.58 5.30
CA ASN A 185 2.21 -2.30 4.80
C ASN A 185 2.06 -2.79 3.35
N GLY A 186 1.49 -1.95 2.49
CA GLY A 186 1.26 -2.25 1.08
C GLY A 186 0.00 -3.09 0.78
N VAL A 187 -0.78 -3.45 1.79
CA VAL A 187 -2.01 -4.25 1.65
C VAL A 187 -3.24 -3.38 1.87
N GLU A 188 -4.18 -3.35 0.92
CA GLU A 188 -5.49 -2.72 1.12
C GLU A 188 -6.33 -3.53 2.13
N ILE A 189 -6.55 -2.96 3.31
CA ILE A 189 -7.26 -3.59 4.43
C ILE A 189 -8.68 -3.05 4.63
N GLN A 190 -8.99 -1.86 4.12
CA GLN A 190 -10.34 -1.29 4.06
C GLN A 190 -10.52 -0.63 2.69
N SER A 191 -11.74 -0.66 2.16
CA SER A 191 -12.07 0.03 0.90
C SER A 191 -13.55 0.41 0.96
N ASP A 192 -13.84 1.66 0.67
CA ASP A 192 -15.18 2.23 0.52
C ASP A 192 -16.14 1.94 1.71
N VAL A 193 -15.69 2.20 2.93
CA VAL A 193 -16.48 1.99 4.15
C VAL A 193 -17.19 3.28 4.55
N GLU A 194 -18.52 3.28 4.44
CA GLU A 194 -19.37 4.36 4.93
C GLU A 194 -19.47 4.34 6.47
N LEU A 195 -19.33 5.50 7.08
CA LEU A 195 -19.37 5.70 8.53
C LEU A 195 -20.63 6.49 8.88
N SER A 196 -21.64 5.81 9.41
CA SER A 196 -22.92 6.41 9.82
C SER A 196 -22.78 7.49 10.92
N GLY A 197 -21.58 7.63 11.49
CA GLY A 197 -21.21 8.59 12.52
C GLY A 197 -20.09 8.06 13.43
N PRO A 198 -19.85 8.71 14.59
CA PRO A 198 -18.57 8.63 15.31
C PRO A 198 -18.33 7.27 15.98
N THR A 199 -17.08 6.83 15.99
CA THR A 199 -16.64 5.64 16.74
C THR A 199 -16.62 5.95 18.24
N ARG A 200 -16.51 4.91 19.07
CA ARG A 200 -16.33 5.10 20.51
C ARG A 200 -15.10 5.95 20.79
N GLY A 201 -15.20 6.81 21.81
CA GLY A 201 -14.10 7.69 22.21
C GLY A 201 -14.00 8.98 21.40
N ALA A 202 -14.92 9.23 20.45
CA ALA A 202 -14.94 10.44 19.63
C ALA A 202 -14.93 11.75 20.43
N TRP A 203 -14.28 12.76 19.84
CA TRP A 203 -14.21 14.11 20.36
C TRP A 203 -15.30 15.00 19.76
N GLY A 204 -16.40 15.16 20.49
CA GLY A 204 -17.52 16.03 20.11
C GLY A 204 -18.41 15.46 19.00
N GLU A 205 -19.41 16.24 18.61
CA GLU A 205 -20.37 15.89 17.56
C GLU A 205 -19.75 15.96 16.17
N GLU A 206 -20.32 15.24 15.19
CA GLU A 206 -19.93 15.31 13.78
C GLU A 206 -19.97 16.75 13.24
N SER A 207 -19.00 17.09 12.39
CA SER A 207 -18.86 18.43 11.81
C SER A 207 -18.13 18.33 10.47
N PRO A 208 -18.26 19.30 9.53
CA PRO A 208 -17.55 19.29 8.26
C PRO A 208 -16.01 19.23 8.38
N THR A 209 -15.47 19.74 9.51
CA THR A 209 -14.04 19.72 9.82
C THR A 209 -13.76 19.13 11.21
N GLY A 210 -12.53 18.69 11.43
CA GLY A 210 -12.01 18.34 12.76
C GLY A 210 -10.53 17.99 12.75
N PRO A 211 -9.89 17.89 13.93
CA PRO A 211 -8.45 17.64 14.03
C PRO A 211 -8.10 16.17 13.74
N ILE A 212 -6.85 15.87 13.44
CA ILE A 212 -6.34 14.50 13.62
C ILE A 212 -6.05 14.33 15.10
N ARG A 213 -6.61 13.29 15.74
CA ARG A 213 -6.30 12.94 17.13
C ARG A 213 -5.56 11.61 17.19
N ILE A 214 -4.54 11.54 18.03
CA ILE A 214 -3.81 10.31 18.34
C ILE A 214 -4.09 9.94 19.80
N GLN A 215 -4.55 8.70 20.03
CA GLN A 215 -4.81 8.18 21.36
C GLN A 215 -3.49 7.87 22.07
N GLY A 216 -3.24 8.54 23.19
CA GLY A 216 -1.96 8.51 23.90
C GLY A 216 -2.03 7.96 25.32
N ASP A 217 -3.22 7.65 25.83
CA ASP A 217 -3.43 7.19 27.20
C ASP A 217 -3.48 5.65 27.35
N HIS A 218 -3.47 4.89 26.26
CA HIS A 218 -3.64 3.43 26.25
C HIS A 218 -2.34 2.61 26.10
N GLY A 219 -1.22 3.24 25.73
CA GLY A 219 0.01 2.51 25.47
C GLY A 219 1.14 3.35 24.92
N ARG A 220 2.31 2.70 24.78
CA ARG A 220 3.48 3.30 24.12
C ARG A 220 3.38 3.15 22.62
N VAL A 221 3.70 4.19 21.89
CA VAL A 221 3.66 4.21 20.42
C VAL A 221 4.64 5.25 19.91
N ALA A 222 5.20 5.05 18.72
CA ALA A 222 6.01 6.03 18.05
C ALA A 222 5.47 6.31 16.66
N PHE A 223 5.63 7.55 16.18
CA PHE A 223 5.23 7.97 14.84
C PHE A 223 6.35 8.71 14.15
N ARG A 224 6.43 8.56 12.83
CA ARG A 224 7.30 9.35 11.95
C ARG A 224 6.67 9.50 10.58
N ASN A 225 7.24 10.38 9.74
CA ASN A 225 6.83 10.57 8.36
C ASN A 225 5.31 10.80 8.19
N MET A 226 4.68 11.46 9.18
CA MET A 226 3.25 11.77 9.11
C MET A 226 3.00 12.92 8.13
N LYS A 227 2.21 12.67 7.10
CA LYS A 227 1.90 13.61 6.02
C LYS A 227 0.41 13.64 5.79
N ILE A 228 -0.11 14.83 5.58
CA ILE A 228 -1.52 15.05 5.23
C ILE A 228 -1.61 15.83 3.92
N THR A 229 -2.48 15.38 3.02
CA THR A 229 -2.82 16.06 1.78
C THR A 229 -4.31 16.41 1.82
N THR A 230 -4.65 17.69 1.71
CA THR A 230 -6.04 18.17 1.87
C THR A 230 -6.75 18.39 0.55
N PHE A 231 -8.06 18.13 0.53
CA PHE A 231 -8.92 18.27 -0.66
C PHE A 231 -10.11 19.20 -0.39
N ASN A 232 -9.80 20.47 -0.10
CA ASN A 232 -10.80 21.45 0.36
C ASN A 232 -11.51 22.20 -0.78
N ASN A 233 -11.10 21.98 -2.04
CA ASN A 233 -11.60 22.77 -3.16
C ASN A 233 -12.84 22.13 -3.80
N PRO A 234 -13.79 22.94 -4.31
CA PRO A 234 -14.96 22.40 -4.99
C PRO A 234 -14.57 21.60 -6.24
N VAL A 235 -15.14 20.41 -6.37
CA VAL A 235 -14.95 19.54 -7.54
C VAL A 235 -15.50 20.20 -8.81
N PRO A 236 -14.95 19.94 -10.00
CA PRO A 236 -15.55 20.40 -11.25
C PRO A 236 -16.92 19.76 -11.45
N VAL A 237 -17.80 20.46 -12.17
CA VAL A 237 -19.13 19.96 -12.57
C VAL A 237 -19.25 20.08 -14.08
N ILE A 238 -19.97 19.17 -14.74
CA ILE A 238 -20.29 19.30 -16.16
C ILE A 238 -21.78 19.64 -16.28
N GLU A 239 -22.07 20.90 -16.61
CA GLU A 239 -23.43 21.40 -16.76
C GLU A 239 -23.90 21.32 -18.22
N GLY A 240 -25.22 21.16 -18.39
CA GLY A 240 -25.85 21.14 -19.71
C GLY A 240 -25.35 20.02 -20.62
N MET A 241 -24.90 18.90 -20.05
CA MET A 241 -24.31 17.82 -20.83
C MET A 241 -25.34 17.17 -21.75
N THR A 242 -24.95 17.01 -23.01
CA THR A 242 -25.75 16.33 -24.05
C THR A 242 -24.92 15.22 -24.70
N TYR A 243 -25.61 14.27 -25.33
CA TYR A 243 -24.99 13.20 -26.07
C TYR A 243 -25.57 13.04 -27.48
N GLU A 244 -24.75 12.54 -28.39
CA GLU A 244 -25.11 12.12 -29.73
C GLU A 244 -24.49 10.74 -30.02
N VAL A 245 -25.28 9.84 -30.60
CA VAL A 245 -24.85 8.49 -31.01
C VAL A 245 -24.88 8.40 -32.52
N TYR A 246 -23.81 7.92 -33.12
CA TYR A 246 -23.70 7.69 -34.55
C TYR A 246 -23.39 6.22 -34.80
N LYS A 247 -24.16 5.56 -35.67
CA LYS A 247 -23.93 4.16 -36.03
C LYS A 247 -22.83 4.08 -37.09
N GLY A 248 -21.81 3.23 -36.86
CA GLY A 248 -20.72 3.04 -37.81
C GLY A 248 -19.37 2.82 -37.13
N LEU A 249 -18.38 2.42 -37.93
CA LEU A 249 -17.00 2.26 -37.49
C LEU A 249 -16.25 3.57 -37.69
N PHE A 250 -15.77 4.18 -36.60
CA PHE A 250 -15.04 5.45 -36.61
C PHE A 250 -13.67 5.25 -35.97
N MET A 251 -12.63 5.23 -36.81
CA MET A 251 -11.23 5.17 -36.36
C MET A 251 -10.64 6.57 -36.11
N ASP A 252 -11.17 7.57 -36.82
CA ASP A 252 -10.79 8.98 -36.74
C ASP A 252 -12.01 9.85 -36.38
N VAL A 253 -11.78 11.09 -35.96
CA VAL A 253 -12.85 12.06 -35.67
C VAL A 253 -13.51 12.48 -36.99
N PRO A 254 -14.83 12.22 -37.19
CA PRO A 254 -15.51 12.56 -38.43
C PRO A 254 -15.91 14.04 -38.49
N ASP A 255 -16.26 14.51 -39.69
CA ASP A 255 -16.99 15.76 -39.85
C ASP A 255 -18.46 15.55 -39.44
N PHE A 256 -18.79 15.95 -38.21
CA PHE A 256 -20.13 15.80 -37.64
C PHE A 256 -21.22 16.52 -38.46
N SER A 257 -20.89 17.55 -39.25
CA SER A 257 -21.88 18.25 -40.09
C SER A 257 -22.44 17.37 -41.22
N THR A 258 -21.74 16.29 -41.54
CA THR A 258 -22.14 15.32 -42.58
C THR A 258 -22.91 14.12 -42.02
N LEU A 259 -23.02 14.02 -40.69
CA LEU A 259 -23.62 12.89 -40.01
C LEU A 259 -24.99 13.23 -39.44
N THR A 260 -25.84 12.21 -39.31
CA THR A 260 -27.12 12.31 -38.58
C THR A 260 -27.07 11.36 -37.40
N PRO A 261 -27.25 11.85 -36.16
CA PRO A 261 -27.24 10.98 -34.99
C PRO A 261 -28.45 10.03 -35.02
N VAL A 262 -28.22 8.78 -34.63
CA VAL A 262 -29.28 7.77 -34.46
C VAL A 262 -29.97 7.87 -33.10
N ALA A 263 -29.34 8.54 -32.14
CA ALA A 263 -29.91 8.93 -30.85
C ALA A 263 -29.21 10.20 -30.34
N SER A 264 -29.94 11.02 -29.61
CA SER A 264 -29.40 12.21 -28.94
C SER A 264 -30.27 12.61 -27.75
N GLY A 265 -29.69 13.27 -26.76
CA GLY A 265 -30.44 13.79 -25.62
C GLY A 265 -29.58 14.47 -24.58
N SER A 266 -30.18 14.86 -23.45
CA SER A 266 -29.45 15.33 -22.28
C SER A 266 -28.89 14.14 -21.48
N ALA A 267 -27.78 14.37 -20.77
CA ALA A 267 -27.18 13.41 -19.87
C ALA A 267 -26.76 14.09 -18.56
N GLU A 268 -26.95 13.39 -17.44
CA GLU A 268 -26.45 13.81 -16.12
C GLU A 268 -25.14 13.10 -15.76
N ILE A 269 -24.84 11.99 -16.45
CA ILE A 269 -23.67 11.14 -16.23
C ILE A 269 -23.13 10.60 -17.56
N ILE A 270 -21.82 10.40 -17.65
CA ILE A 270 -21.18 9.78 -18.81
C ILE A 270 -21.41 8.27 -18.74
N THR A 271 -22.10 7.70 -19.73
CA THR A 271 -22.37 6.26 -19.76
C THR A 271 -22.53 5.76 -21.19
N PRO A 272 -21.86 4.67 -21.58
CA PRO A 272 -22.06 4.11 -22.92
C PRO A 272 -23.49 3.58 -23.13
N SER A 273 -24.25 3.37 -22.05
CA SER A 273 -25.60 2.82 -22.05
C SER A 273 -26.64 3.72 -22.73
N VAL A 274 -26.31 4.99 -23.03
CA VAL A 274 -27.15 5.85 -23.87
C VAL A 274 -27.22 5.36 -25.33
N SER A 275 -26.28 4.50 -25.75
CA SER A 275 -26.30 3.84 -27.06
C SER A 275 -27.00 2.48 -26.98
N SER A 276 -28.02 2.29 -27.81
CA SER A 276 -28.64 0.97 -28.08
C SER A 276 -28.09 0.30 -29.34
N VAL A 277 -27.08 0.90 -29.98
CA VAL A 277 -26.50 0.40 -31.23
C VAL A 277 -25.73 -0.89 -30.97
N LYS A 278 -26.08 -1.96 -31.69
CA LYS A 278 -25.28 -3.18 -31.76
C LYS A 278 -24.15 -3.02 -32.78
N GLY A 279 -22.94 -3.40 -32.40
CA GLY A 279 -21.73 -3.27 -33.22
C GLY A 279 -21.05 -1.90 -33.06
N PRO A 280 -20.20 -1.49 -34.02
CA PRO A 280 -19.47 -0.23 -33.96
C PRO A 280 -20.39 1.00 -33.94
N PHE A 281 -20.05 1.97 -33.09
CA PHE A 281 -20.71 3.27 -32.98
C PHE A 281 -19.73 4.35 -32.52
N LEU A 282 -20.11 5.61 -32.67
CA LEU A 282 -19.44 6.76 -32.06
C LEU A 282 -20.41 7.47 -31.12
N LEU A 283 -19.96 7.72 -29.90
CA LEU A 283 -20.64 8.49 -28.88
C LEU A 283 -19.89 9.81 -28.68
N ARG A 284 -20.63 10.92 -28.73
CA ARG A 284 -20.12 12.26 -28.50
C ARG A 284 -20.86 12.89 -27.34
N TYR A 285 -20.14 13.29 -26.30
CA TYR A 285 -20.66 14.13 -25.24
C TYR A 285 -20.18 15.56 -25.42
N THR A 286 -21.05 16.53 -25.16
CA THR A 286 -20.70 17.96 -25.10
C THR A 286 -21.34 18.61 -23.87
N GLY A 287 -20.74 19.66 -23.33
CA GLY A 287 -21.28 20.39 -22.18
C GLY A 287 -20.39 21.54 -21.74
N LYS A 288 -20.67 22.11 -20.57
CA LYS A 288 -19.85 23.13 -19.92
C LYS A 288 -19.21 22.58 -18.65
N MET A 289 -17.89 22.44 -18.65
CA MET A 289 -17.15 22.09 -17.44
C MET A 289 -16.92 23.35 -16.60
N ILE A 290 -17.46 23.35 -15.39
CA ILE A 290 -17.36 24.45 -14.42
C ILE A 290 -16.15 24.23 -13.54
N ILE A 291 -15.19 25.14 -13.64
CA ILE A 291 -13.95 25.13 -12.85
C ILE A 291 -14.05 26.21 -11.77
N ASN A 292 -14.04 25.82 -10.50
CA ASN A 292 -14.08 26.75 -9.38
C ASN A 292 -12.68 27.22 -8.97
N THR A 293 -11.69 26.34 -9.06
CA THR A 293 -10.30 26.63 -8.69
C THR A 293 -9.42 26.62 -9.94
N PRO A 294 -8.81 27.75 -10.32
CA PRO A 294 -7.93 27.78 -11.48
C PRO A 294 -6.64 26.99 -11.21
N GLY A 295 -6.06 26.38 -12.24
CA GLY A 295 -4.78 25.68 -12.16
C GLY A 295 -4.64 24.55 -13.18
N GLU A 296 -3.63 23.70 -12.99
CA GLU A 296 -3.42 22.52 -13.84
C GLU A 296 -4.31 21.37 -13.38
N TYR A 297 -5.08 20.81 -14.30
CA TYR A 297 -5.93 19.65 -14.12
C TYR A 297 -5.36 18.46 -14.89
N ASP A 298 -5.35 17.29 -14.24
CA ASP A 298 -5.10 16.01 -14.88
C ASP A 298 -6.46 15.40 -15.30
N PHE A 299 -6.51 14.81 -16.48
CA PHE A 299 -7.67 14.14 -17.03
C PHE A 299 -7.31 12.70 -17.39
N GLY A 300 -8.18 11.76 -17.03
CA GLY A 300 -8.04 10.36 -17.38
C GLY A 300 -9.31 9.87 -18.04
N ALA A 301 -9.17 9.18 -19.18
CA ALA A 301 -10.28 8.55 -19.87
C ALA A 301 -9.93 7.13 -20.29
N MET A 302 -10.91 6.23 -20.25
CA MET A 302 -10.77 4.88 -20.79
C MET A 302 -11.87 4.60 -21.81
N PHE A 303 -11.46 4.07 -22.95
CA PHE A 303 -12.26 3.83 -24.15
C PHE A 303 -12.28 2.33 -24.46
N ASN A 304 -12.88 1.53 -23.58
CA ASN A 304 -12.77 0.08 -23.63
C ASN A 304 -13.25 -0.49 -24.98
N GLY A 305 -12.42 -1.29 -25.64
CA GLY A 305 -12.74 -1.89 -26.93
C GLY A 305 -12.94 -0.87 -28.05
N GLY A 306 -12.33 0.32 -27.94
CA GLY A 306 -12.52 1.44 -28.84
C GLY A 306 -11.40 2.48 -28.75
N ALA A 307 -11.66 3.65 -29.31
CA ALA A 307 -10.79 4.82 -29.24
C ALA A 307 -11.59 6.05 -28.81
N GLY A 308 -10.91 7.07 -28.32
CA GLY A 308 -11.58 8.30 -27.92
C GLY A 308 -10.63 9.48 -27.77
N ARG A 309 -11.23 10.65 -27.51
CA ARG A 309 -10.56 11.94 -27.42
C ARG A 309 -11.26 12.82 -26.39
N LEU A 310 -10.51 13.69 -25.72
CA LEU A 310 -11.03 14.78 -24.90
C LEU A 310 -10.58 16.13 -25.45
N MET A 311 -11.54 17.05 -25.63
CA MET A 311 -11.27 18.46 -25.90
C MET A 311 -11.78 19.32 -24.76
N ILE A 312 -11.02 20.35 -24.41
CA ILE A 312 -11.44 21.43 -23.52
C ILE A 312 -11.14 22.77 -24.20
N ASP A 313 -12.13 23.66 -24.33
CA ASP A 313 -12.04 24.94 -25.05
C ASP A 313 -11.49 24.82 -26.48
N GLY A 314 -11.84 23.73 -27.17
CA GLY A 314 -11.35 23.43 -28.51
C GLY A 314 -9.86 23.01 -28.57
N ASN A 315 -9.19 22.87 -27.42
CA ASN A 315 -7.84 22.30 -27.32
C ASN A 315 -7.90 20.80 -27.05
N GLU A 316 -7.02 20.05 -27.69
CA GLU A 316 -6.90 18.61 -27.45
C GLU A 316 -6.15 18.36 -26.14
N VAL A 317 -6.86 17.74 -25.19
CA VAL A 317 -6.32 17.41 -23.86
C VAL A 317 -5.92 15.94 -23.80
N ILE A 318 -6.76 15.05 -24.33
CA ILE A 318 -6.43 13.66 -24.56
C ILE A 318 -6.54 13.42 -26.06
N ALA A 319 -5.41 13.15 -26.72
CA ALA A 319 -5.36 12.82 -28.13
C ALA A 319 -6.12 11.52 -28.45
N VAL A 320 -6.50 11.35 -29.72
CA VAL A 320 -7.16 10.12 -30.19
C VAL A 320 -6.29 8.90 -29.85
N ARG A 321 -6.79 8.04 -28.98
CA ARG A 321 -6.06 6.85 -28.52
C ARG A 321 -7.00 5.69 -28.25
N GLU A 322 -6.57 4.48 -28.60
CA GLU A 322 -7.28 3.25 -28.26
C GLU A 322 -7.16 2.93 -26.77
N TRP A 323 -8.20 2.30 -26.21
CA TRP A 323 -8.30 1.79 -24.83
C TRP A 323 -8.33 2.84 -23.72
N GLY A 324 -7.73 4.01 -23.94
CA GLY A 324 -7.71 5.11 -22.98
C GLY A 324 -6.49 6.00 -23.12
N GLY A 325 -6.47 7.06 -22.32
CA GLY A 325 -5.36 7.99 -22.26
C GLY A 325 -5.50 8.97 -21.11
N ASP A 326 -4.39 9.65 -20.82
CA ASP A 326 -4.30 10.71 -19.84
C ASP A 326 -3.90 12.01 -20.53
N GLY A 327 -4.30 13.14 -19.95
CA GLY A 327 -4.09 14.47 -20.49
C GLY A 327 -3.98 15.51 -19.39
N LYS A 328 -3.46 16.70 -19.72
CA LYS A 328 -3.36 17.83 -18.80
C LYS A 328 -3.86 19.10 -19.45
N ALA A 329 -4.52 19.96 -18.69
CA ALA A 329 -4.85 21.31 -19.13
C ALA A 329 -4.77 22.30 -17.96
N THR A 330 -4.24 23.49 -18.23
CA THR A 330 -4.30 24.61 -17.30
C THR A 330 -5.59 25.38 -17.55
N LEU A 331 -6.50 25.37 -16.58
CA LEU A 331 -7.83 25.96 -16.69
C LEU A 331 -7.96 27.18 -15.77
N ALA A 332 -8.66 28.20 -16.26
CA ALA A 332 -9.06 29.33 -15.45
C ALA A 332 -10.28 28.96 -14.60
N ALA A 333 -10.69 29.84 -13.68
CA ALA A 333 -11.99 29.68 -13.04
C ALA A 333 -13.08 30.14 -14.03
N GLY A 334 -14.18 29.40 -14.11
CA GLY A 334 -15.32 29.69 -14.97
C GLY A 334 -15.78 28.50 -15.80
N GLU A 335 -16.51 28.80 -16.87
CA GLU A 335 -17.04 27.82 -17.80
C GLU A 335 -16.04 27.47 -18.90
N HIS A 336 -15.87 26.19 -19.16
CA HIS A 336 -15.04 25.66 -20.23
C HIS A 336 -15.85 24.75 -21.16
N ASP A 337 -15.66 24.86 -22.48
CA ASP A 337 -16.30 23.96 -23.43
C ASP A 337 -15.74 22.54 -23.26
N PHE A 338 -16.60 21.56 -23.04
CA PHE A 338 -16.23 20.16 -22.86
C PHE A 338 -16.72 19.32 -24.04
N GLU A 339 -15.84 18.49 -24.61
CA GLU A 339 -16.22 17.44 -25.56
C GLU A 339 -15.45 16.15 -25.30
N LEU A 340 -16.19 15.05 -25.11
CA LEU A 340 -15.63 13.70 -24.98
C LEU A 340 -16.17 12.79 -26.09
N LEU A 341 -15.25 12.16 -26.83
CA LEU A 341 -15.57 11.22 -27.89
C LEU A 341 -15.20 9.80 -27.48
N TYR A 342 -16.07 8.85 -27.82
CA TYR A 342 -15.83 7.42 -27.69
C TYR A 342 -16.36 6.66 -28.91
N GLY A 343 -15.46 6.18 -29.75
CA GLY A 343 -15.74 5.27 -30.85
C GLY A 343 -15.58 3.81 -30.39
N LYS A 344 -16.68 3.06 -30.36
CA LYS A 344 -16.65 1.60 -30.20
C LYS A 344 -16.21 0.95 -31.51
N ILE A 345 -15.06 0.25 -31.48
CA ILE A 345 -14.40 -0.31 -32.67
C ILE A 345 -14.44 -1.84 -32.67
N TYR A 346 -14.13 -2.46 -31.53
CA TYR A 346 -13.91 -3.90 -31.40
C TYR A 346 -15.13 -4.62 -30.83
N ASP A 347 -15.84 -5.38 -31.65
CA ASP A 347 -17.05 -6.12 -31.22
C ASP A 347 -16.79 -7.18 -30.13
N TRP A 348 -15.57 -7.72 -30.05
CA TRP A 348 -15.20 -8.75 -29.07
C TRP A 348 -14.99 -8.20 -27.66
N ALA A 349 -14.69 -6.90 -27.53
CA ALA A 349 -14.47 -6.26 -26.24
C ALA A 349 -15.78 -5.73 -25.68
N ALA A 350 -15.94 -5.73 -24.36
CA ALA A 350 -17.07 -5.06 -23.73
C ALA A 350 -17.10 -3.56 -24.09
N THR A 351 -18.28 -2.96 -24.05
CA THR A 351 -18.44 -1.52 -24.21
C THR A 351 -18.20 -0.86 -22.85
N GLY A 352 -17.29 0.11 -22.80
CA GLY A 352 -17.00 0.81 -21.55
C GLY A 352 -16.36 2.18 -21.79
N LEU A 353 -16.90 3.19 -21.10
CA LEU A 353 -16.41 4.56 -21.13
C LEU A 353 -16.22 5.05 -19.69
N ARG A 354 -15.00 5.44 -19.35
CA ARG A 354 -14.70 6.15 -18.09
C ARG A 354 -14.10 7.50 -18.38
N PHE A 355 -14.41 8.44 -17.51
CA PHE A 355 -13.82 9.77 -17.49
C PHE A 355 -13.72 10.25 -16.05
N ALA A 356 -12.55 10.78 -15.70
CA ALA A 356 -12.26 11.36 -14.39
C ALA A 356 -11.29 12.53 -14.54
N THR A 357 -11.31 13.43 -13.56
CA THR A 357 -10.32 14.52 -13.44
C THR A 357 -9.88 14.71 -12.00
N ARG A 358 -8.70 15.28 -11.82
CA ARG A 358 -8.25 15.87 -10.56
C ARG A 358 -7.58 17.20 -10.83
N GLY A 359 -7.49 18.04 -9.81
CA GLY A 359 -6.90 19.37 -9.94
C GLY A 359 -6.34 19.88 -8.61
N PRO A 360 -6.04 21.19 -8.52
CA PRO A 360 -5.49 21.78 -7.30
C PRO A 360 -6.43 21.57 -6.12
N GLY A 361 -6.01 20.81 -5.10
CA GLY A 361 -6.81 20.53 -3.91
C GLY A 361 -8.06 19.69 -4.16
N ILE A 362 -8.07 18.89 -5.23
CA ILE A 362 -9.19 18.02 -5.63
C ILE A 362 -8.65 16.63 -5.92
N ARG A 363 -9.25 15.59 -5.33
CA ARG A 363 -8.93 14.18 -5.60
C ARG A 363 -9.40 13.78 -7.00
N TRP A 364 -9.09 12.55 -7.43
CA TRP A 364 -9.72 12.00 -8.63
C TRP A 364 -11.23 11.90 -8.42
N VAL A 365 -11.99 12.57 -9.30
CA VAL A 365 -13.45 12.56 -9.32
C VAL A 365 -13.91 11.97 -10.64
N SER A 366 -14.79 10.98 -10.56
CA SER A 366 -15.39 10.30 -11.71
C SER A 366 -16.66 11.01 -12.17
N PHE A 367 -16.84 11.15 -13.49
CA PHE A 367 -18.06 11.71 -14.11
C PHE A 367 -18.85 10.65 -14.90
N HIS A 368 -18.54 9.38 -14.65
CA HIS A 368 -19.08 8.24 -15.38
C HIS A 368 -19.85 7.30 -14.46
N ASP A 369 -20.73 6.49 -15.05
CA ASP A 369 -21.50 5.47 -14.34
C ASP A 369 -20.57 4.37 -13.77
N GLU A 370 -20.73 4.06 -12.49
CA GLU A 370 -19.92 3.05 -11.79
C GLU A 370 -20.16 1.63 -12.33
N ASN A 371 -21.31 1.36 -12.95
CA ASN A 371 -21.68 0.05 -13.50
C ASN A 371 -21.03 -0.27 -14.85
N VAL A 372 -20.08 0.55 -15.31
CA VAL A 372 -19.40 0.34 -16.58
C VAL A 372 -18.42 -0.84 -16.46
N ASN A 373 -18.81 -1.98 -17.03
CA ASN A 373 -17.99 -3.19 -17.15
C ASN A 373 -16.81 -2.98 -18.11
N MET A 374 -15.65 -2.62 -17.55
CA MET A 374 -14.45 -2.24 -18.32
C MET A 374 -13.62 -3.39 -18.85
N VAL A 375 -13.85 -4.60 -18.34
CA VAL A 375 -13.22 -5.84 -18.77
C VAL A 375 -14.25 -6.90 -18.40
N THR A 376 -14.24 -8.08 -19.02
CA THR A 376 -14.59 -9.27 -18.23
C THR A 376 -13.57 -9.34 -17.11
N ALA A 377 -13.80 -8.59 -16.02
CA ALA A 377 -12.92 -8.58 -14.85
C ALA A 377 -12.75 -10.04 -14.49
N THR A 378 -11.57 -10.59 -14.79
CA THR A 378 -11.33 -11.99 -14.51
C THR A 378 -11.38 -12.07 -13.00
N SER A 379 -12.34 -12.83 -12.47
CA SER A 379 -12.37 -13.11 -11.05
C SER A 379 -10.98 -13.60 -10.67
N PRO A 380 -10.34 -12.97 -9.68
CA PRO A 380 -8.96 -13.27 -9.40
C PRO A 380 -8.84 -14.73 -9.00
N ILE A 381 -7.80 -15.40 -9.49
CA ILE A 381 -7.54 -16.79 -9.19
C ILE A 381 -6.57 -16.82 -8.01
N PHE A 382 -7.14 -16.92 -6.81
CA PHE A 382 -6.37 -17.03 -5.57
C PHE A 382 -6.06 -18.49 -5.25
N VAL A 383 -4.88 -18.72 -4.70
CA VAL A 383 -4.54 -19.99 -4.05
C VAL A 383 -4.64 -19.75 -2.55
N HIS A 384 -5.43 -20.58 -1.88
CA HIS A 384 -5.63 -20.49 -0.43
C HIS A 384 -4.64 -21.37 0.30
N ALA A 385 -4.21 -20.91 1.48
CA ALA A 385 -3.40 -21.72 2.40
C ALA A 385 -4.30 -22.72 3.17
N PRO A 386 -3.73 -23.87 3.63
CA PRO A 386 -2.34 -24.28 3.45
C PRO A 386 -2.08 -24.86 2.06
N ALA A 387 -0.92 -24.53 1.47
CA ALA A 387 -0.57 -24.96 0.12
C ALA A 387 0.93 -24.89 -0.16
N VAL A 388 1.41 -25.70 -1.10
CA VAL A 388 2.78 -25.59 -1.64
C VAL A 388 2.66 -25.37 -3.14
N HIS A 389 3.14 -24.23 -3.61
CA HIS A 389 2.93 -23.79 -4.98
C HIS A 389 4.25 -23.45 -5.67
N ARG A 390 4.49 -24.06 -6.84
CA ARG A 390 5.63 -23.74 -7.71
C ARG A 390 5.18 -22.79 -8.80
N SER A 391 5.84 -21.65 -8.89
CA SER A 391 5.57 -20.61 -9.90
C SER A 391 6.83 -19.80 -10.12
N PHE A 392 6.81 -18.93 -11.13
CA PHE A 392 7.73 -17.80 -11.15
C PHE A 392 7.31 -16.79 -10.10
N VAL A 393 8.27 -16.14 -9.46
CA VAL A 393 7.98 -15.08 -8.49
C VAL A 393 8.78 -13.84 -8.88
N ASP A 394 8.06 -12.77 -9.18
CA ASP A 394 8.68 -11.45 -9.38
C ASP A 394 8.99 -10.83 -8.03
N ILE A 395 10.26 -10.51 -7.83
CA ILE A 395 10.75 -9.85 -6.64
C ILE A 395 10.89 -8.36 -6.93
N GLU A 396 10.59 -7.53 -5.93
CA GLU A 396 10.81 -6.10 -5.97
C GLU A 396 12.25 -5.77 -6.41
N GLY A 397 12.41 -4.86 -7.36
CA GLY A 397 13.69 -4.61 -8.03
C GLY A 397 13.89 -5.33 -9.37
N GLY A 398 12.89 -6.10 -9.83
CA GLY A 398 12.81 -6.60 -11.22
C GLY A 398 13.45 -7.96 -11.47
N THR A 399 13.82 -8.70 -10.42
CA THR A 399 14.35 -10.05 -10.55
C THR A 399 13.20 -11.07 -10.56
N ARG A 400 13.20 -11.99 -11.52
CA ARG A 400 12.24 -13.10 -11.57
C ARG A 400 12.90 -14.39 -11.08
N LEU A 401 12.40 -14.94 -9.98
CA LEU A 401 12.78 -16.27 -9.50
C LEU A 401 12.10 -17.32 -10.38
N ILE A 402 12.90 -18.14 -11.07
CA ILE A 402 12.39 -19.15 -12.00
C ILE A 402 12.26 -20.55 -11.37
N ARG A 403 12.86 -20.78 -10.20
CA ARG A 403 12.75 -22.02 -9.41
C ARG A 403 12.28 -21.74 -7.98
N ALA A 404 11.18 -21.00 -7.86
CA ALA A 404 10.58 -20.66 -6.58
C ALA A 404 9.56 -21.70 -6.10
N VAL A 405 9.48 -21.85 -4.79
CA VAL A 405 8.44 -22.62 -4.09
C VAL A 405 7.82 -21.71 -3.04
N SER A 406 6.59 -21.27 -3.25
CA SER A 406 5.82 -20.52 -2.26
C SER A 406 5.06 -21.49 -1.37
N VAL A 407 5.12 -21.26 -0.05
CA VAL A 407 4.52 -22.13 0.96
C VAL A 407 3.54 -21.32 1.80
N GLY A 408 2.28 -21.73 1.72
CA GLY A 408 1.16 -21.21 2.47
C GLY A 408 0.88 -22.08 3.69
N THR A 409 0.74 -21.49 4.87
CA THR A 409 0.52 -22.21 6.15
C THR A 409 -0.82 -21.84 6.76
N GLU A 410 -1.32 -22.71 7.64
CA GLU A 410 -2.59 -22.47 8.35
C GLU A 410 -2.52 -21.29 9.32
N GLN A 411 -1.33 -20.87 9.74
CA GLN A 411 -1.11 -19.76 10.66
C GLN A 411 -1.23 -18.38 9.98
N GLY A 412 -1.46 -18.34 8.66
CA GLY A 412 -1.47 -17.09 7.89
C GLY A 412 -0.08 -16.48 7.71
N ILE A 413 0.97 -17.31 7.82
CA ILE A 413 2.38 -16.92 7.63
C ILE A 413 2.94 -17.70 6.47
N HIS A 414 3.54 -17.01 5.53
CA HIS A 414 3.87 -17.57 4.24
C HIS A 414 5.29 -17.19 3.87
N TYR A 415 5.89 -17.97 2.96
CA TYR A 415 7.23 -17.66 2.47
C TYR A 415 7.44 -18.14 1.04
N THR A 416 8.47 -17.59 0.39
CA THR A 416 8.97 -18.10 -0.89
C THR A 416 10.40 -18.57 -0.72
N TYR A 417 10.63 -19.83 -1.11
CA TYR A 417 11.93 -20.47 -1.12
C TYR A 417 12.52 -20.48 -2.54
N ASP A 418 13.77 -20.04 -2.68
CA ASP A 418 14.52 -20.14 -3.91
C ASP A 418 15.35 -21.43 -3.93
N MET A 419 14.98 -22.34 -4.83
CA MET A 419 15.63 -23.63 -4.99
C MET A 419 17.02 -23.54 -5.61
N ASP A 420 17.38 -22.41 -6.22
CA ASP A 420 18.70 -22.19 -6.83
C ASP A 420 19.76 -21.71 -5.85
N HIS A 421 19.33 -21.15 -4.70
CA HIS A 421 20.22 -20.62 -3.65
C HIS A 421 20.04 -21.32 -2.29
N GLY A 422 18.98 -22.11 -2.12
CA GLY A 422 18.67 -22.72 -0.82
C GLY A 422 18.25 -21.68 0.23
N ALA A 423 17.51 -20.66 -0.21
CA ALA A 423 17.28 -19.43 0.54
C ALA A 423 15.79 -19.10 0.66
N ILE A 424 15.42 -18.36 1.71
CA ILE A 424 14.11 -17.75 1.83
C ILE A 424 14.26 -16.31 1.30
N VAL A 425 13.45 -15.94 0.32
CA VAL A 425 13.58 -14.62 -0.35
C VAL A 425 12.59 -13.60 0.22
N GLN A 426 11.42 -14.07 0.66
CA GLN A 426 10.40 -13.24 1.25
C GLN A 426 9.55 -14.06 2.22
N GLY A 427 9.06 -13.40 3.27
CA GLY A 427 8.05 -13.91 4.20
C GLY A 427 6.90 -12.89 4.31
N TRP A 428 5.68 -13.33 4.57
CA TRP A 428 4.56 -12.41 4.76
C TRP A 428 3.46 -12.97 5.68
N HIS A 429 2.72 -12.06 6.30
CA HIS A 429 1.46 -12.33 7.00
C HIS A 429 0.26 -12.03 6.09
N GLY A 430 -0.85 -12.74 6.32
CA GLY A 430 -2.13 -12.48 5.67
C GLY A 430 -2.55 -13.59 4.70
N ASN A 431 -3.15 -13.20 3.59
CA ASN A 431 -3.60 -14.12 2.55
C ASN A 431 -2.42 -14.63 1.73
N PHE A 432 -2.55 -15.86 1.22
CA PHE A 432 -1.44 -16.55 0.59
C PHE A 432 -1.01 -15.91 -0.73
N MET A 433 -1.71 -16.17 -1.84
CA MET A 433 -1.19 -15.71 -3.13
C MET A 433 -2.24 -15.54 -4.22
N ASN A 434 -1.93 -14.62 -5.13
CA ASN A 434 -2.63 -14.36 -6.37
C ASN A 434 -1.92 -15.07 -7.52
N ALA A 435 -2.57 -16.10 -8.07
CA ALA A 435 -2.12 -16.87 -9.23
C ALA A 435 -2.84 -16.47 -10.52
N THR A 436 -3.59 -15.36 -10.52
CA THR A 436 -4.23 -14.81 -11.74
C THR A 436 -3.21 -14.60 -12.87
N PRO A 437 -2.00 -14.03 -12.65
CA PRO A 437 -1.03 -13.87 -13.73
C PRO A 437 -0.55 -15.20 -14.31
N MET A 438 -0.58 -16.29 -13.53
CA MET A 438 -0.17 -17.62 -13.97
C MET A 438 -1.23 -18.31 -14.83
N TRP A 439 -2.50 -18.20 -14.43
CA TRP A 439 -3.56 -19.08 -14.93
C TRP A 439 -4.64 -18.40 -15.76
N ASN A 440 -4.70 -17.07 -15.76
CA ASN A 440 -5.63 -16.37 -16.64
C ASN A 440 -5.08 -16.29 -18.07
N ASP A 441 -5.91 -16.70 -19.03
CA ASP A 441 -5.56 -16.78 -20.45
C ASP A 441 -4.24 -17.54 -20.69
N ARG A 442 -3.25 -16.92 -21.36
CA ARG A 442 -1.94 -17.56 -21.61
C ARG A 442 -1.01 -17.51 -20.40
N GLY A 443 -1.29 -16.62 -19.44
CA GLY A 443 -0.48 -16.34 -18.27
C GLY A 443 0.97 -15.97 -18.58
N ASP A 444 1.73 -15.60 -17.55
CA ASP A 444 3.18 -15.41 -17.63
C ASP A 444 3.96 -16.37 -16.70
N GLY A 445 3.23 -17.32 -16.10
CA GLY A 445 3.78 -18.31 -15.17
C GLY A 445 4.05 -17.77 -13.76
N SER A 446 3.73 -16.49 -13.48
CA SER A 446 4.07 -15.86 -12.21
C SER A 446 2.93 -15.83 -11.21
N ALA A 447 3.29 -15.76 -9.92
CA ALA A 447 2.35 -15.50 -8.86
C ALA A 447 2.88 -14.46 -7.86
N ARG A 448 1.96 -13.81 -7.16
CA ARG A 448 2.25 -12.68 -6.28
C ARG A 448 1.68 -12.89 -4.88
N PRO A 449 2.39 -12.52 -3.81
CA PRO A 449 1.84 -12.47 -2.45
C PRO A 449 0.58 -11.59 -2.38
N LEU A 450 -0.35 -11.92 -1.48
CA LEU A 450 -1.53 -11.10 -1.18
C LEU A 450 -1.43 -10.32 0.14
N GLY A 451 -0.43 -10.64 0.96
CA GLY A 451 -0.25 -10.09 2.30
C GLY A 451 0.95 -9.15 2.43
N ALA A 452 1.28 -8.79 3.67
CA ALA A 452 2.32 -7.80 3.98
C ALA A 452 3.72 -8.42 3.86
N VAL A 453 4.42 -8.12 2.76
CA VAL A 453 5.71 -8.73 2.44
C VAL A 453 6.84 -8.10 3.24
N THR A 454 7.67 -8.98 3.80
CA THR A 454 8.99 -8.69 4.31
C THR A 454 10.02 -9.39 3.44
N MET A 455 10.86 -8.58 2.78
CA MET A 455 11.97 -9.07 1.98
C MET A 455 13.08 -9.61 2.87
N LEU A 456 13.64 -10.75 2.49
CA LEU A 456 14.79 -11.39 3.11
C LEU A 456 15.96 -11.39 2.12
N ASP A 457 17.17 -11.69 2.59
CA ASP A 457 18.37 -11.52 1.77
C ASP A 457 18.44 -12.38 0.50
N GLY A 458 17.65 -13.47 0.42
CA GLY A 458 17.58 -14.38 -0.73
C GLY A 458 18.90 -15.03 -1.10
N ASN A 459 19.93 -14.93 -0.25
CA ASN A 459 21.29 -15.33 -0.58
C ASN A 459 21.60 -16.74 -0.10
N ASN A 460 22.70 -17.30 -0.60
CA ASN A 460 23.18 -18.61 -0.17
C ASN A 460 23.31 -18.73 1.35
N LEU A 461 22.71 -19.80 1.86
CA LEU A 461 22.68 -20.10 3.27
C LEU A 461 24.05 -20.48 3.85
N ILE A 462 24.87 -21.22 3.10
CA ILE A 462 26.14 -21.77 3.61
C ILE A 462 27.29 -21.24 2.77
N VAL A 463 28.39 -20.87 3.43
CA VAL A 463 29.64 -20.48 2.78
C VAL A 463 30.86 -21.17 3.36
N GLY A 464 31.85 -21.43 2.51
CA GLY A 464 33.19 -21.85 2.88
C GLY A 464 34.19 -20.69 2.82
N ASN A 465 35.25 -20.77 3.63
CA ASN A 465 36.41 -19.86 3.58
C ASN A 465 36.11 -18.36 3.82
N GLY A 466 34.94 -18.02 4.35
CA GLY A 466 34.62 -16.67 4.82
C GLY A 466 34.37 -15.62 3.74
N THR A 467 34.17 -15.98 2.48
CA THR A 467 33.79 -15.04 1.41
C THR A 467 32.37 -15.30 0.96
N TRP A 468 31.43 -14.46 1.37
CA TRP A 468 30.03 -14.53 0.97
C TRP A 468 29.85 -14.14 -0.51
N SER A 469 29.55 -15.11 -1.37
CA SER A 469 29.05 -14.86 -2.74
C SER A 469 27.54 -14.57 -2.70
N SER A 470 27.06 -13.84 -3.70
CA SER A 470 25.63 -13.67 -3.98
C SER A 470 25.03 -14.83 -4.77
N ASP A 471 25.84 -15.72 -5.34
CA ASP A 471 25.42 -16.87 -6.16
C ASP A 471 26.03 -18.18 -5.67
N THR A 472 25.54 -19.32 -6.17
CA THR A 472 26.05 -20.66 -5.82
C THR A 472 27.34 -21.06 -6.55
N THR A 473 27.98 -20.16 -7.28
CA THR A 473 29.20 -20.46 -8.04
C THR A 473 30.32 -20.92 -7.11
N GLY A 474 31.00 -22.01 -7.50
CA GLY A 474 32.11 -22.58 -6.71
C GLY A 474 31.69 -23.38 -5.47
N THR A 475 30.39 -23.47 -5.17
CA THR A 475 29.89 -24.20 -4.00
C THR A 475 29.54 -25.67 -4.28
N SER A 476 29.53 -26.08 -5.55
CA SER A 476 28.97 -27.37 -5.98
C SER A 476 27.50 -27.58 -5.58
N PHE A 477 26.76 -26.47 -5.42
CA PHE A 477 25.34 -26.52 -5.06
C PHE A 477 24.55 -27.34 -6.07
N ARG A 478 23.74 -28.26 -5.54
CA ARG A 478 22.83 -29.05 -6.36
C ARG A 478 21.54 -29.30 -5.61
N THR A 479 20.47 -28.65 -6.05
CA THR A 479 19.13 -28.94 -5.54
C THR A 479 18.75 -30.40 -5.81
N ARG A 480 18.17 -31.05 -4.80
CA ARG A 480 17.60 -32.41 -4.87
C ARG A 480 16.07 -32.37 -4.78
N GLY A 481 15.47 -31.19 -4.82
CA GLY A 481 14.04 -30.99 -4.66
C GLY A 481 13.63 -30.85 -3.18
N TYR A 482 12.39 -31.22 -2.89
CA TYR A 482 11.88 -31.30 -1.53
C TYR A 482 10.96 -32.52 -1.41
N ARG A 483 10.80 -33.03 -0.19
CA ARG A 483 9.73 -33.97 0.16
C ARG A 483 8.76 -33.28 1.11
N LEU A 484 7.48 -33.64 1.05
CA LEU A 484 6.50 -33.13 2.01
C LEU A 484 6.54 -33.99 3.28
N GLU A 485 6.64 -33.33 4.42
CA GLU A 485 6.36 -33.92 5.73
C GLU A 485 4.92 -33.55 6.10
N GLY A 486 4.01 -34.53 6.09
CA GLY A 486 2.57 -34.26 6.12
C GLY A 486 2.07 -33.70 4.78
N GLU A 487 1.04 -32.85 4.82
CA GLU A 487 0.39 -32.36 3.60
C GLU A 487 1.09 -31.13 2.98
N THR A 488 1.61 -30.21 3.79
CA THR A 488 2.04 -28.88 3.30
C THR A 488 3.35 -28.37 3.86
N THR A 489 4.16 -29.20 4.55
CA THR A 489 5.47 -28.79 5.07
C THR A 489 6.61 -29.36 4.22
N PRO A 490 7.28 -28.58 3.37
CA PRO A 490 8.43 -29.05 2.62
C PRO A 490 9.65 -29.24 3.53
N LEU A 491 10.35 -30.34 3.32
CA LEU A 491 11.75 -30.52 3.68
C LEU A 491 12.58 -30.37 2.41
N PHE A 492 13.24 -29.23 2.26
CA PHE A 492 14.12 -28.95 1.13
C PHE A 492 15.43 -29.70 1.27
N ILE A 493 15.95 -30.21 0.15
CA ILE A 493 17.14 -31.06 0.13
C ILE A 493 18.08 -30.55 -0.97
N TYR A 494 19.34 -30.34 -0.61
CA TYR A 494 20.39 -29.96 -1.58
C TYR A 494 21.76 -30.45 -1.12
N ASP A 495 22.68 -30.59 -2.07
CA ASP A 495 24.09 -30.79 -1.79
C ASP A 495 24.81 -29.44 -1.88
N ILE A 496 25.79 -29.19 -1.01
CA ILE A 496 26.68 -28.03 -1.07
C ILE A 496 28.02 -28.37 -0.41
N PHE A 497 29.12 -27.93 -1.02
CA PHE A 497 30.50 -28.20 -0.58
C PHE A 497 30.78 -29.70 -0.30
N GLY A 498 30.14 -30.59 -1.06
CA GLY A 498 30.24 -32.04 -0.88
C GLY A 498 29.42 -32.64 0.27
N GLY A 499 28.81 -31.80 1.11
CA GLY A 499 27.87 -32.21 2.14
C GLY A 499 26.42 -32.20 1.66
N LYS A 500 25.55 -32.87 2.41
CA LYS A 500 24.10 -32.90 2.22
C LYS A 500 23.42 -32.01 3.24
N VAL A 501 22.43 -31.26 2.81
CA VAL A 501 21.65 -30.36 3.67
C VAL A 501 20.18 -30.67 3.55
N THR A 502 19.50 -30.72 4.69
CA THR A 502 18.04 -30.64 4.75
C THR A 502 17.64 -29.36 5.47
N ASP A 503 16.69 -28.65 4.90
CA ASP A 503 16.26 -27.33 5.34
C ASP A 503 14.73 -27.33 5.50
N GLN A 504 14.28 -27.15 6.73
CA GLN A 504 12.88 -27.19 7.10
C GLN A 504 12.45 -25.83 7.63
N ILE A 505 11.39 -25.28 7.05
CA ILE A 505 10.82 -24.01 7.45
C ILE A 505 9.37 -24.23 7.82
N VAL A 506 9.02 -23.90 9.07
CA VAL A 506 7.66 -24.02 9.61
C VAL A 506 7.20 -22.68 10.16
N ALA A 507 5.93 -22.35 9.99
CA ALA A 507 5.34 -21.20 10.67
C ALA A 507 5.38 -21.41 12.19
N ALA A 508 5.67 -20.36 12.94
CA ALA A 508 5.61 -20.41 14.39
C ALA A 508 4.15 -20.58 14.84
N ALA A 509 3.91 -21.53 15.76
CA ALA A 509 2.56 -21.88 16.20
C ALA A 509 1.80 -20.72 16.86
N ASP A 510 2.53 -19.74 17.39
CA ASP A 510 1.99 -18.53 18.01
C ASP A 510 1.77 -17.37 17.02
N GLY A 511 1.95 -17.59 15.72
CA GLY A 511 1.86 -16.55 14.70
C GLY A 511 3.13 -15.69 14.56
N GLY A 512 4.22 -16.05 15.25
CA GLY A 512 5.40 -15.21 15.44
C GLY A 512 6.45 -15.19 14.33
N GLY A 513 6.08 -15.50 13.08
CA GLY A 513 7.00 -15.62 11.94
C GLY A 513 7.38 -17.07 11.60
N LEU A 514 8.64 -17.31 11.25
CA LEU A 514 9.12 -18.61 10.73
C LEU A 514 10.19 -19.22 11.64
N ASN A 515 10.09 -20.52 11.90
CA ASN A 515 11.16 -21.32 12.50
C ASN A 515 11.88 -22.10 11.38
N ARG A 516 13.19 -21.95 11.30
CA ARG A 516 14.02 -22.65 10.32
C ARG A 516 14.95 -23.62 11.04
N THR A 517 14.97 -24.87 10.57
CA THR A 517 15.86 -25.93 11.06
C THR A 517 16.70 -26.47 9.91
N ILE A 518 18.02 -26.38 10.06
CA ILE A 518 19.01 -26.79 9.07
C ILE A 518 19.76 -27.99 9.63
N ARG A 519 19.80 -29.09 8.89
CA ARG A 519 20.59 -30.28 9.24
C ARG A 519 21.59 -30.55 8.14
N MET A 520 22.83 -30.81 8.53
CA MET A 520 23.97 -30.98 7.63
C MET A 520 24.67 -32.31 7.91
N GLU A 521 24.98 -33.04 6.84
CA GLU A 521 25.73 -34.30 6.87
C GLU A 521 26.92 -34.20 5.90
N GLY A 522 28.12 -34.57 6.35
CA GLY A 522 29.31 -34.60 5.49
C GLY A 522 29.96 -33.24 5.20
N LEU A 523 29.48 -32.13 5.80
CA LEU A 523 30.21 -30.86 5.84
C LEU A 523 31.27 -30.89 6.95
N GLY A 524 32.53 -30.59 6.60
CA GLY A 524 33.64 -30.48 7.55
C GLY A 524 33.59 -29.22 8.41
N SER A 525 34.66 -28.93 9.14
CA SER A 525 34.81 -27.64 9.85
C SER A 525 35.16 -26.50 8.88
N GLY A 526 34.93 -25.25 9.30
CA GLY A 526 35.32 -24.05 8.54
C GLY A 526 34.21 -23.41 7.68
N TYR A 527 33.00 -23.97 7.70
CA TYR A 527 31.82 -23.38 7.05
C TYR A 527 31.00 -22.53 8.02
N GLN A 528 30.25 -21.57 7.47
CA GLN A 528 29.34 -20.71 8.23
C GLN A 528 27.93 -20.80 7.64
N ILE A 529 26.92 -20.64 8.50
CA ILE A 529 25.52 -20.45 8.12
C ILE A 529 25.21 -18.96 8.19
N ARG A 530 24.65 -18.41 7.11
CA ARG A 530 24.12 -17.05 7.04
C ARG A 530 22.74 -17.04 7.68
N LEU A 531 22.54 -16.19 8.67
CA LEU A 531 21.20 -16.00 9.25
C LEU A 531 20.52 -14.76 8.65
N ALA A 532 21.31 -13.75 8.30
CA ALA A 532 20.85 -12.54 7.63
C ALA A 532 22.02 -11.80 6.94
N HIS A 533 21.69 -11.02 5.94
CA HIS A 533 22.54 -10.02 5.29
C HIS A 533 21.74 -8.73 5.13
N GLY A 534 22.32 -7.60 5.50
CA GLY A 534 21.64 -6.31 5.48
C GLY A 534 22.62 -5.16 5.52
N LYS A 535 22.14 -3.93 5.39
CA LYS A 535 22.96 -2.71 5.53
C LYS A 535 23.35 -2.49 6.99
N ASN A 536 22.48 -2.84 7.92
CA ASN A 536 22.67 -2.70 9.35
C ASN A 536 22.12 -3.93 10.09
N ILE A 537 22.94 -4.51 10.96
CA ILE A 537 22.53 -5.60 11.85
C ILE A 537 22.97 -5.25 13.27
N SER A 538 22.00 -5.10 14.18
CA SER A 538 22.25 -4.77 15.58
C SER A 538 21.86 -5.92 16.51
N ASP A 539 22.77 -6.32 17.40
CA ASP A 539 22.48 -7.22 18.53
C ASP A 539 21.65 -6.47 19.56
N ILE A 540 20.45 -6.99 19.87
CA ILE A 540 19.52 -6.42 20.84
C ILE A 540 19.38 -7.30 22.10
N GLY A 541 20.35 -8.20 22.30
CA GLY A 541 20.50 -9.04 23.49
C GLY A 541 19.74 -10.36 23.41
N LYS A 542 20.11 -11.31 24.27
CA LYS A 542 19.47 -12.63 24.42
C LYS A 542 19.34 -13.41 23.10
N GLY A 543 20.33 -13.27 22.22
CA GLY A 543 20.39 -13.94 20.93
C GLY A 543 19.43 -13.38 19.87
N LEU A 544 18.91 -12.17 20.08
CA LEU A 544 18.02 -11.46 19.16
C LEU A 544 18.78 -10.36 18.40
N TYR A 545 18.60 -10.31 17.09
CA TYR A 545 19.26 -9.38 16.18
C TYR A 545 18.22 -8.68 15.32
N ARG A 546 18.32 -7.36 15.17
CA ARG A 546 17.49 -6.56 14.26
C ARG A 546 18.24 -6.38 12.94
N VAL A 547 17.56 -6.61 11.81
CA VAL A 547 18.14 -6.52 10.46
C VAL A 547 17.43 -5.41 9.70
N ASP A 548 18.17 -4.38 9.31
CA ASP A 548 17.74 -3.19 8.55
C ASP A 548 16.56 -2.39 9.12
N GLY A 549 15.99 -2.82 10.25
CA GLY A 549 14.74 -2.30 10.78
C GLY A 549 13.50 -3.01 10.25
N ASP A 550 13.67 -4.04 9.41
CA ASP A 550 12.59 -4.72 8.68
C ASP A 550 12.19 -6.07 9.30
N TYR A 551 13.09 -6.74 10.00
CA TYR A 551 12.82 -8.00 10.70
C TYR A 551 13.85 -8.29 11.80
N PHE A 552 13.61 -9.37 12.54
CA PHE A 552 14.53 -9.89 13.54
C PHE A 552 14.91 -11.35 13.28
N ILE A 553 16.13 -11.68 13.68
CA ILE A 553 16.63 -13.06 13.81
C ILE A 553 16.77 -13.39 15.29
N LYS A 554 16.18 -14.51 15.72
CA LYS A 554 16.32 -15.03 17.09
C LYS A 554 16.99 -16.40 17.09
N THR A 555 18.11 -16.46 17.77
CA THR A 555 18.87 -17.70 18.05
C THR A 555 18.65 -18.14 19.49
N SER A 556 19.05 -19.38 19.82
CA SER A 556 19.10 -19.81 21.22
C SER A 556 20.13 -18.98 21.99
N GLU A 557 19.82 -18.64 23.25
CA GLU A 557 20.76 -17.91 24.10
C GLU A 557 22.08 -18.70 24.26
N GLY A 558 23.20 -17.99 24.13
CA GLY A 558 24.55 -18.61 24.15
C GLY A 558 25.02 -19.17 22.80
N THR A 559 24.23 -19.06 21.73
CA THR A 559 24.70 -19.36 20.36
C THR A 559 25.90 -18.47 20.02
N SER A 560 26.96 -19.05 19.45
CA SER A 560 28.15 -18.30 18.99
C SER A 560 27.87 -17.58 17.66
N SER A 561 26.99 -16.58 17.71
CA SER A 561 26.62 -15.72 16.59
C SER A 561 27.63 -14.59 16.42
N THR A 562 27.94 -14.22 15.18
CA THR A 562 28.84 -13.11 14.85
C THR A 562 28.21 -12.21 13.80
N VAL A 563 28.20 -10.90 14.07
CA VAL A 563 27.92 -9.87 13.06
C VAL A 563 29.25 -9.44 12.46
N ARG A 564 29.37 -9.57 11.14
CA ARG A 564 30.59 -9.23 10.39
C ARG A 564 30.30 -8.16 9.35
N SER A 565 31.08 -7.08 9.36
CA SER A 565 31.08 -6.08 8.28
C SER A 565 31.78 -6.62 7.03
N MET A 566 31.20 -6.31 5.88
CA MET A 566 31.67 -6.69 4.56
C MET A 566 32.36 -5.50 3.86
N PRO A 567 33.24 -5.75 2.87
CA PRO A 567 33.97 -4.67 2.18
C PRO A 567 33.09 -3.64 1.46
N ASP A 568 31.87 -4.01 1.09
CA ASP A 568 30.87 -3.15 0.45
C ASP A 568 30.06 -2.31 1.45
N GLY A 569 30.36 -2.42 2.76
CA GLY A 569 29.67 -1.70 3.83
C GLY A 569 28.44 -2.43 4.39
N SER A 570 28.03 -3.56 3.80
CA SER A 570 26.96 -4.39 4.35
C SER A 570 27.43 -5.21 5.56
N MET A 571 26.49 -5.86 6.25
CA MET A 571 26.75 -6.72 7.39
C MET A 571 26.14 -8.09 7.19
N VAL A 572 26.81 -9.13 7.68
CA VAL A 572 26.31 -10.50 7.70
C VAL A 572 26.24 -11.00 9.14
N LEU A 573 25.08 -11.52 9.53
CA LEU A 573 24.90 -12.32 10.74
C LEU A 573 25.15 -13.78 10.40
N GLN A 574 26.09 -14.41 11.09
CA GLN A 574 26.47 -15.78 10.83
C GLN A 574 26.74 -16.58 12.10
N VAL A 575 26.62 -17.90 11.97
CA VAL A 575 27.03 -18.88 12.99
C VAL A 575 27.94 -19.94 12.36
N PRO A 576 28.86 -20.55 13.13
CA PRO A 576 29.59 -21.72 12.67
C PRO A 576 28.63 -22.82 12.23
N ALA A 577 28.90 -23.48 11.10
CA ALA A 577 28.10 -24.61 10.65
C ALA A 577 28.18 -25.76 11.65
N GLN A 578 27.02 -26.26 12.07
CA GLN A 578 26.86 -27.40 12.99
C GLN A 578 26.03 -28.49 12.30
N SER A 579 26.08 -29.73 12.77
CA SER A 579 25.26 -30.80 12.17
C SER A 579 23.75 -30.53 12.24
N ASN A 580 23.30 -29.76 13.23
CA ASN A 580 21.92 -29.34 13.39
C ASN A 580 21.87 -27.93 13.98
N PHE A 581 21.14 -27.01 13.34
CA PHE A 581 20.97 -25.64 13.81
C PHE A 581 19.54 -25.16 13.60
N SER A 582 19.02 -24.35 14.52
CA SER A 582 17.67 -23.77 14.40
C SER A 582 17.64 -22.33 14.88
N TYR A 583 16.82 -21.53 14.21
CA TYR A 583 16.59 -20.12 14.56
C TYR A 583 15.20 -19.69 14.09
N GLN A 584 14.74 -18.55 14.60
CA GLN A 584 13.47 -17.93 14.23
C GLN A 584 13.71 -16.65 13.45
N ILE A 585 12.86 -16.40 12.45
CA ILE A 585 12.75 -15.16 11.69
C ILE A 585 11.43 -14.52 12.11
N ILE A 586 11.49 -13.32 12.69
CA ILE A 586 10.34 -12.58 13.21
C ILE A 586 10.19 -11.32 12.36
N PHE A 587 9.04 -11.14 11.72
CA PHE A 587 8.76 -9.99 10.86
C PHE A 587 7.33 -9.50 11.07
#